data_AF-A0A7S2I056-F1
#
_entry.id   AF-A0A7S2I056-F1
#
_cell.length_a   1.000
_cell.length_b   1.000
_cell.length_c   1.000
_cell.angle_alpha   90.00
_cell.angle_beta   90.00
_cell.angle_gamma   90.00
#
_symmetry.space_group_name_H-M   'P 1'
#
loop_
_entity.id
_entity.type
_entity.pdbx_description
1 polymer ?
#
loop_
_entity_poly.entity_id
_entity_poly.type
_entity_poly.pdbx_seq_one_letter_code
_entity_poly.pdbx_strand_id
1 'polypeptide(L)'
;TKYLVNCHLRRQAPASAVYWTSRHRLCELRDVLYSAVKGVLGVANYEAHFAGTPFARHGGIPGTTGRLNAWLGTVASCANAGHISPSLLAFTLQFLEAPIPEDSNEILRRFDDAELLDPWRCQVCGLPLRSTVRAAELDGIESTTVGGDSDAGLSGHADGGGSAHSSAGGSGGAESFV
;
A
#
# COMPACT_ATOMS: atom_id res chain seq x y z
N THR A 1 29.82 -10.33 2.22
CA THR A 1 30.13 -8.97 1.76
C THR A 1 29.06 -8.01 2.24
N LYS A 2 29.46 -6.94 2.92
CA LYS A 2 28.55 -5.82 3.27
C LYS A 2 28.75 -4.70 2.24
N TYR A 3 27.65 -4.09 1.83
CA TYR A 3 27.62 -2.95 0.91
C TYR A 3 27.33 -1.69 1.73
N LEU A 4 27.97 -0.60 1.33
CA LEU A 4 27.66 0.74 1.82
C LEU A 4 26.76 1.40 0.79
N VAL A 5 25.56 1.80 1.20
CA VAL A 5 24.62 2.52 0.34
C VAL A 5 24.61 3.97 0.78
N ASN A 6 25.05 4.87 -0.09
CA ASN A 6 25.01 6.31 0.17
C ASN A 6 23.68 6.87 -0.30
N CYS A 7 22.92 7.41 0.63
CA CYS A 7 21.57 7.89 0.42
C CYS A 7 21.50 9.39 0.67
N HIS A 8 20.59 10.05 -0.04
CA HIS A 8 20.23 11.43 0.25
C HIS A 8 18.77 11.69 -0.08
N LEU A 9 18.14 12.55 0.70
CA LEU A 9 16.76 12.99 0.50
C LEU A 9 16.76 14.51 0.43
N ARG A 10 16.05 15.07 -0.55
CA ARG A 10 15.95 16.53 -0.76
C ARG A 10 14.52 16.99 -0.50
N ARG A 11 14.39 18.03 0.33
CA ARG A 11 13.15 18.76 0.58
C ARG A 11 13.18 20.06 -0.23
N GLN A 12 12.06 20.41 -0.85
CA GLN A 12 11.97 21.63 -1.67
C GLN A 12 11.74 22.90 -0.84
N ALA A 13 11.00 22.83 0.27
CA ALA A 13 10.68 24.01 1.08
C ALA A 13 10.54 23.70 2.60
N PRO A 14 11.36 24.34 3.47
CA PRO A 14 12.62 25.00 3.12
C PRO A 14 13.56 24.04 2.38
N ALA A 15 14.38 24.58 1.48
CA ALA A 15 15.32 23.77 0.70
C ALA A 15 16.37 23.17 1.64
N SER A 16 16.30 21.87 1.86
CA SER A 16 17.24 21.13 2.71
C SER A 16 17.53 19.76 2.11
N ALA A 17 18.67 19.18 2.48
CA ALA A 17 19.04 17.84 2.08
C ALA A 17 19.65 17.10 3.28
N VAL A 18 19.28 15.84 3.41
CA VAL A 18 19.83 14.96 4.44
C VAL A 18 20.61 13.85 3.75
N TYR A 19 21.81 13.57 4.24
CA TYR A 19 22.72 12.56 3.71
C TYR A 19 22.99 11.52 4.79
N TRP A 20 22.96 10.26 4.41
CA TRP A 20 23.32 9.17 5.32
C TRP A 20 23.89 7.99 4.54
N THR A 21 24.53 7.08 5.26
CA THR A 21 25.07 5.84 4.69
C THR A 21 24.50 4.67 5.47
N SER A 22 23.84 3.75 4.78
CA SER A 22 23.34 2.52 5.37
C SER A 22 24.20 1.31 5.01
N ARG A 23 24.17 0.28 5.86
CA ARG A 23 25.05 -0.90 5.74
C ARG A 23 24.23 -2.17 5.60
N HIS A 24 24.18 -2.73 4.40
CA HIS A 24 23.40 -3.94 4.12
C HIS A 24 24.21 -5.07 3.50
N ARG A 25 23.82 -6.30 3.79
CA ARG A 25 24.27 -7.47 3.02
C ARG A 25 23.47 -7.52 1.71
N LEU A 26 24.07 -8.09 0.66
CA LEU A 26 23.35 -8.30 -0.61
C LEU A 26 22.12 -9.18 -0.43
N CYS A 27 22.17 -10.17 0.47
CA CYS A 27 21.01 -11.00 0.78
C CYS A 27 19.87 -10.20 1.40
N GLU A 28 20.14 -9.24 2.29
CA GLU A 28 19.11 -8.38 2.88
C GLU A 28 18.49 -7.48 1.81
N LEU A 29 19.32 -6.85 0.96
CA LEU A 29 18.84 -6.04 -0.17
C LEU A 29 17.98 -6.84 -1.14
N ARG A 30 18.32 -8.12 -1.35
CA ARG A 30 17.57 -9.00 -2.25
C ARG A 30 16.27 -9.48 -1.61
N ASP A 31 16.38 -10.10 -0.45
CA ASP A 31 15.31 -10.89 0.14
C ASP A 31 14.26 -9.96 0.79
N VAL A 32 14.65 -8.76 1.22
CA VAL A 32 13.77 -7.78 1.84
C VAL A 32 13.37 -6.70 0.84
N LEU A 33 14.32 -5.87 0.38
CA LEU A 33 14.00 -4.68 -0.41
C LEU A 33 13.55 -5.02 -1.84
N TYR A 34 14.33 -5.82 -2.58
CA TYR A 34 13.96 -6.21 -3.93
C TYR A 34 12.66 -7.02 -3.97
N SER A 35 12.49 -7.97 -3.05
CA SER A 35 11.25 -8.76 -2.94
C SER A 35 10.03 -7.86 -2.71
N ALA A 36 10.14 -6.87 -1.80
CA ALA A 36 9.05 -5.94 -1.52
C ALA A 36 8.74 -5.05 -2.74
N VAL A 37 9.76 -4.45 -3.36
CA VAL A 37 9.58 -3.62 -4.57
C VAL A 37 8.92 -4.42 -5.69
N LYS A 38 9.43 -5.62 -5.99
CA LYS A 38 8.86 -6.46 -7.05
C LYS A 38 7.46 -6.95 -6.73
N GLY A 39 7.21 -7.31 -5.46
CA GLY A 39 5.90 -7.81 -5.01
C GLY A 39 4.81 -6.74 -5.08
N VAL A 40 5.13 -5.51 -4.65
CA VAL A 40 4.16 -4.40 -4.62
C VAL A 40 3.93 -3.79 -6.01
N LEU A 41 4.97 -3.62 -6.83
CA LEU A 41 4.81 -3.08 -8.19
C LEU A 41 4.10 -4.07 -9.12
N GLY A 42 4.24 -5.37 -8.85
CA GLY A 42 3.79 -6.43 -9.74
C GLY A 42 4.69 -6.59 -10.96
N VAL A 43 4.54 -7.71 -11.68
CA VAL A 43 5.46 -8.12 -12.75
C VAL A 43 5.51 -7.10 -13.89
N ALA A 44 4.36 -6.63 -14.38
CA ALA A 44 4.28 -5.73 -15.53
C ALA A 44 4.98 -4.38 -15.27
N ASN A 45 4.66 -3.72 -14.15
CA ASN A 45 5.27 -2.43 -13.81
C ASN A 45 6.74 -2.58 -13.44
N TYR A 46 7.11 -3.67 -12.77
CA TYR A 46 8.50 -3.95 -12.48
C TYR A 46 9.33 -4.09 -13.76
N GLU A 47 8.85 -4.85 -14.75
CA GLU A 47 9.55 -4.99 -16.03
C GLU A 47 9.62 -3.67 -16.79
N ALA A 48 8.52 -2.89 -16.82
CA ALA A 48 8.50 -1.59 -17.49
C ALA A 48 9.56 -0.62 -16.94
N HIS A 49 9.77 -0.60 -15.62
CA HIS A 49 10.74 0.32 -15.00
C HIS A 49 12.15 -0.27 -14.84
N PHE A 50 12.29 -1.58 -14.64
CA PHE A 50 13.57 -2.22 -14.26
C PHE A 50 14.20 -3.08 -15.37
N ALA A 51 13.61 -3.17 -16.57
CA ALA A 51 14.19 -3.93 -17.69
C ALA A 51 15.64 -3.53 -18.01
N GLY A 52 15.95 -2.22 -17.95
CA GLY A 52 17.30 -1.70 -18.19
C GLY A 52 18.25 -1.82 -16.99
N THR A 53 17.73 -2.08 -15.80
CA THR A 53 18.50 -2.12 -14.55
C THR A 53 18.08 -3.32 -13.70
N PRO A 54 18.34 -4.57 -14.12
CA PRO A 54 17.93 -5.74 -13.36
C PRO A 54 18.73 -5.87 -12.05
N PHE A 55 18.10 -6.46 -11.02
CA PHE A 55 18.74 -6.64 -9.72
C PHE A 55 19.99 -7.53 -9.79
N ALA A 56 20.98 -7.21 -8.96
CA ALA A 56 22.24 -7.94 -8.88
C ALA A 56 22.08 -9.32 -8.21
N ARG A 57 22.15 -10.41 -8.99
CA ARG A 57 21.82 -11.78 -8.51
C ARG A 57 22.90 -12.43 -7.63
N HIS A 58 24.19 -12.18 -7.90
CA HIS A 58 25.31 -12.79 -7.19
C HIS A 58 26.44 -11.79 -6.90
N GLY A 59 27.02 -11.86 -5.71
CA GLY A 59 28.20 -11.09 -5.33
C GLY A 59 29.49 -11.85 -5.64
N GLY A 60 30.48 -11.18 -6.23
CA GLY A 60 31.81 -11.75 -6.52
C GLY A 60 32.29 -11.60 -7.96
N ILE A 61 31.42 -11.15 -8.87
CA ILE A 61 31.80 -10.85 -10.26
C ILE A 61 32.03 -9.33 -10.39
N PRO A 62 33.09 -8.87 -11.09
CA PRO A 62 33.23 -7.46 -11.42
C PRO A 62 31.95 -6.94 -12.12
N GLY A 63 31.32 -5.92 -11.54
CA GLY A 63 30.07 -5.33 -12.04
C GLY A 63 28.84 -5.50 -11.15
N THR A 64 28.86 -6.35 -10.11
CA THR A 64 27.73 -6.47 -9.16
C THR A 64 27.40 -5.12 -8.50
N THR A 65 28.42 -4.36 -8.11
CA THR A 65 28.25 -3.02 -7.51
C THR A 65 27.61 -2.05 -8.50
N GLY A 66 28.00 -2.08 -9.78
CA GLY A 66 27.42 -1.22 -10.81
C GLY A 66 25.95 -1.53 -11.06
N ARG A 67 25.58 -2.81 -11.15
CA ARG A 67 24.17 -3.24 -11.31
C ARG A 67 23.33 -2.87 -10.09
N LEU A 68 23.86 -3.07 -8.89
CA LEU A 68 23.16 -2.70 -7.66
C LEU A 68 22.94 -1.19 -7.58
N ASN A 69 23.95 -0.39 -7.93
CA ASN A 69 23.83 1.06 -7.98
C ASN A 69 22.79 1.52 -9.01
N ALA A 70 22.80 0.93 -10.21
CA ALA A 70 21.82 1.22 -11.24
C ALA A 70 20.40 0.87 -10.78
N TRP A 71 20.21 -0.30 -10.17
CA TRP A 71 18.91 -0.73 -9.64
C TRP A 71 18.39 0.21 -8.55
N LEU A 72 19.23 0.60 -7.58
CA LEU A 72 18.86 1.57 -6.53
C LEU A 72 18.55 2.96 -7.11
N GLY A 73 19.27 3.38 -8.15
CA GLY A 73 18.98 4.61 -8.89
C GLY A 73 17.60 4.58 -9.56
N THR A 74 17.19 3.43 -10.11
CA THR A 74 15.85 3.25 -10.66
C THR A 74 14.78 3.30 -9.57
N VAL A 75 15.00 2.68 -8.41
CA VAL A 75 14.09 2.80 -7.26
C VAL A 75 13.88 4.27 -6.87
N ALA A 76 14.97 5.04 -6.76
CA ALA A 76 14.91 6.46 -6.45
C ALA A 76 14.17 7.26 -7.54
N SER A 77 14.38 6.94 -8.81
CA SER A 77 13.71 7.58 -9.94
C SER A 77 12.20 7.31 -9.92
N CYS A 78 11.79 6.06 -9.71
CA CYS A 78 10.39 5.68 -9.56
C CYS A 78 9.73 6.35 -8.34
N ALA A 79 10.44 6.46 -7.22
CA ALA A 79 9.97 7.18 -6.04
C ALA A 79 9.74 8.66 -6.34
N ASN A 80 10.71 9.34 -6.96
CA ASN A 80 10.61 10.75 -7.31
C ASN A 80 9.53 11.05 -8.36
N ALA A 81 9.26 10.11 -9.26
CA ALA A 81 8.19 10.20 -10.26
C ALA A 81 6.81 9.82 -9.72
N GLY A 82 6.71 9.35 -8.47
CA GLY A 82 5.43 8.93 -7.87
C GLY A 82 4.92 7.56 -8.35
N HIS A 83 5.77 6.73 -8.96
CA HIS A 83 5.42 5.38 -9.41
C HIS A 83 5.45 4.33 -8.28
N ILE A 84 5.96 4.71 -7.10
CA ILE A 84 6.01 3.87 -5.90
C ILE A 84 4.97 4.39 -4.90
N SER A 85 4.18 3.49 -4.30
CA SER A 85 3.20 3.87 -3.29
C SER A 85 3.88 4.46 -2.04
N PRO A 86 3.22 5.39 -1.32
CA PRO A 86 3.79 5.98 -0.10
C PRO A 86 4.21 4.93 0.93
N SER A 87 3.46 3.83 1.06
CA SER A 87 3.79 2.73 1.98
C SER A 87 5.08 2.02 1.61
N LEU A 88 5.30 1.74 0.31
CA LEU A 88 6.54 1.11 -0.16
C LEU A 88 7.73 2.08 -0.07
N LEU A 89 7.51 3.38 -0.31
CA LEU A 89 8.53 4.40 -0.11
C LEU A 89 8.95 4.50 1.35
N ALA A 90 7.99 4.55 2.29
CA ALA A 90 8.25 4.58 3.72
C ALA A 90 9.03 3.33 4.17
N PHE A 91 8.61 2.15 3.72
CA PHE A 91 9.34 0.89 3.96
C PHE A 91 10.78 0.95 3.42
N THR A 92 10.97 1.47 2.21
CA THR A 92 12.29 1.58 1.57
C THR A 92 13.20 2.52 2.37
N LEU A 93 12.68 3.68 2.79
CA LEU A 93 13.43 4.64 3.62
C LEU A 93 13.78 4.04 4.98
N GLN A 94 12.85 3.34 5.62
CA GLN A 94 13.09 2.68 6.90
C GLN A 94 14.15 1.56 6.77
N PHE A 95 14.05 0.72 5.73
CA PHE A 95 15.02 -0.32 5.46
C PHE A 95 16.42 0.26 5.22
N LEU A 96 16.51 1.38 4.50
CA LEU A 96 17.75 2.11 4.26
C LEU A 96 18.18 2.95 5.47
N GLU A 97 17.58 2.79 6.64
CA GLU A 97 17.95 3.48 7.87
C GLU A 97 17.92 5.01 7.71
N ALA A 98 16.91 5.53 6.99
CA ALA A 98 16.76 6.96 6.78
C ALA A 98 16.61 7.69 8.12
N PRO A 99 17.39 8.75 8.36
CA PRO A 99 17.27 9.54 9.58
C PRO A 99 15.94 10.27 9.59
N ILE A 100 15.37 10.40 10.78
CA ILE A 100 14.20 11.26 11.02
C ILE A 100 14.73 12.70 11.03
N PRO A 101 14.29 13.59 10.12
CA PRO A 101 14.70 14.98 10.17
C PRO A 101 14.21 15.61 11.47
N GLU A 102 15.00 16.49 12.08
CA GLU A 102 14.71 17.05 13.41
C GLU A 102 13.36 17.78 13.46
N ASP A 103 12.96 18.40 12.34
CA ASP A 103 11.67 19.06 12.16
C ASP A 103 10.45 18.10 12.07
N SER A 104 10.66 16.78 11.95
CA SER A 104 9.55 15.82 11.83
C SER A 104 8.65 15.81 13.06
N ASN A 105 9.23 16.02 14.25
CA ASN A 105 8.47 16.10 15.49
C ASN A 105 7.67 17.41 15.56
N GLU A 106 8.20 18.52 15.03
CA GLU A 106 7.46 19.79 14.95
C GLU A 106 6.29 19.73 13.98
N ILE A 107 6.40 18.98 12.88
CA ILE A 107 5.28 18.80 11.94
C ILE A 107 4.16 17.97 12.58
N LEU A 108 4.48 16.84 13.22
CA LEU A 108 3.49 16.04 13.95
C LEU A 108 2.87 16.85 15.10
N ARG A 109 3.68 17.56 15.89
CA ARG A 109 3.20 18.49 16.92
C ARG A 109 2.35 19.61 16.35
N ARG A 110 2.60 20.13 15.16
CA ARG A 110 1.71 21.12 14.53
C ARG A 110 0.34 20.52 14.17
N PHE A 111 0.27 19.22 13.91
CA PHE A 111 -1.00 18.50 13.75
C PHE A 111 -1.66 18.19 15.10
N ASP A 112 -0.89 17.93 16.16
CA ASP A 112 -1.39 17.70 17.52
C ASP A 112 -1.77 19.01 18.26
N ASP A 113 -1.06 20.11 18.08
CA ASP A 113 -1.37 21.44 18.63
C ASP A 113 -2.59 22.07 17.92
N ALA A 114 -2.98 21.53 16.75
CA ALA A 114 -4.28 21.80 16.17
C ALA A 114 -5.43 21.10 16.93
N GLU A 115 -5.17 20.19 17.87
CA GLU A 115 -6.20 19.58 18.73
C GLU A 115 -6.85 20.55 19.72
N LEU A 116 -6.26 21.73 19.99
CA LEU A 116 -6.99 22.75 20.78
C LEU A 116 -8.02 23.52 19.96
N LEU A 117 -8.15 23.26 18.65
CA LEU A 117 -9.27 23.71 17.83
C LEU A 117 -9.58 22.73 16.67
N ASP A 118 -10.10 21.53 17.01
CA ASP A 118 -11.07 20.76 16.21
C ASP A 118 -10.81 20.64 14.66
N PRO A 119 -9.74 19.95 14.20
CA PRO A 119 -9.24 20.08 12.82
C PRO A 119 -9.79 19.08 11.78
N TRP A 120 -10.77 18.21 12.11
CA TRP A 120 -11.29 17.21 11.14
C TRP A 120 -12.66 17.57 10.56
N ARG A 121 -12.93 18.85 10.30
CA ARG A 121 -14.14 19.29 9.59
C ARG A 121 -13.92 19.25 8.08
N CYS A 122 -14.88 18.71 7.35
CA CYS A 122 -14.90 18.74 5.89
C CYS A 122 -14.83 20.20 5.41
N GLN A 123 -13.88 20.54 4.55
CA GLN A 123 -13.66 21.92 4.10
C GLN A 123 -14.75 22.43 3.13
N VAL A 124 -15.65 21.54 2.68
CA VAL A 124 -16.79 21.87 1.80
C VAL A 124 -18.06 22.12 2.61
N CYS A 125 -18.28 21.43 3.73
CA CYS A 125 -19.54 21.50 4.48
C CYS A 125 -19.41 21.68 6.00
N GLY A 126 -18.20 21.71 6.56
CA GLY A 126 -17.94 22.00 7.98
C GLY A 126 -18.27 20.86 8.96
N LEU A 127 -18.66 19.68 8.47
CA LEU A 127 -19.03 18.53 9.31
C LEU A 127 -17.80 17.68 9.69
N PRO A 128 -17.76 17.09 10.91
CA PRO A 128 -16.66 16.23 11.34
C PRO A 128 -16.58 14.94 10.50
N LEU A 129 -15.38 14.58 10.04
CA LEU A 129 -15.13 13.44 9.15
C LEU A 129 -15.10 12.06 9.84
N ARG A 130 -15.69 11.90 11.04
CA ARG A 130 -15.82 10.57 11.67
C ARG A 130 -17.14 10.39 12.41
N SER A 131 -18.07 9.67 11.79
CA SER A 131 -19.16 8.99 12.51
C SER A 131 -19.46 7.63 11.89
N THR A 132 -18.55 6.67 12.04
CA THR A 132 -18.88 5.23 11.97
C THR A 132 -17.93 4.41 12.84
N VAL A 133 -18.18 4.41 14.14
CA VAL A 133 -18.41 3.14 14.85
C VAL A 133 -19.68 3.37 15.64
N ARG A 134 -20.76 2.65 15.30
CA ARG A 134 -21.98 2.64 16.08
C ARG A 134 -21.62 2.23 17.51
N ALA A 135 -21.61 3.19 18.44
CA ALA A 135 -21.77 2.93 19.86
C ALA A 135 -23.28 2.76 20.15
N ALA A 136 -23.85 1.71 19.59
CA ALA A 136 -25.21 1.27 19.87
C ALA A 136 -25.22 -0.26 19.79
N GLU A 137 -24.79 -0.90 20.88
CA GLU A 137 -25.30 -2.20 21.37
C GLU A 137 -24.59 -2.54 22.70
N LEU A 138 -24.72 -1.68 23.71
CA LEU A 138 -24.50 -2.07 25.11
C LEU A 138 -25.56 -1.37 25.95
N ASP A 139 -26.82 -1.67 25.65
CA ASP A 139 -27.90 -1.51 26.62
C ASP A 139 -28.85 -2.69 26.47
N GLY A 140 -28.86 -3.56 27.49
CA GLY A 140 -30.00 -4.41 27.82
C GLY A 140 -30.26 -5.63 26.95
N ILE A 141 -29.52 -6.73 27.18
CA ILE A 141 -30.16 -8.05 27.15
C ILE A 141 -30.49 -8.41 28.60
N GLU A 142 -31.55 -7.79 29.13
CA GLU A 142 -32.24 -8.31 30.29
C GLU A 142 -33.37 -9.22 29.82
N SER A 143 -33.39 -10.41 30.39
CA SER A 143 -34.27 -11.52 30.11
C SER A 143 -35.72 -11.22 30.50
N THR A 144 -36.71 -11.54 29.67
CA THR A 144 -38.08 -11.79 30.14
C THR A 144 -38.82 -12.74 29.21
N THR A 145 -39.37 -13.77 29.85
CA THR A 145 -40.16 -14.91 29.39
C THR A 145 -41.62 -14.56 29.05
N VAL A 146 -42.35 -15.59 28.60
CA VAL A 146 -43.81 -15.73 28.34
C VAL A 146 -44.14 -15.47 26.87
N GLY A 147 -44.68 -16.39 26.07
CA GLY A 147 -45.48 -17.59 26.33
C GLY A 147 -46.75 -17.48 25.46
N GLY A 148 -47.14 -18.55 24.76
CA GLY A 148 -48.48 -18.69 24.19
C GLY A 148 -48.57 -18.97 22.69
N ASP A 149 -48.85 -20.24 22.39
CA ASP A 149 -49.54 -20.83 21.23
C ASP A 149 -50.25 -19.89 20.23
N SER A 150 -50.17 -20.23 18.93
CA SER A 150 -51.30 -20.87 18.24
C SER A 150 -51.00 -21.23 16.77
N ASP A 151 -51.66 -22.33 16.41
CA ASP A 151 -51.72 -23.16 15.22
C ASP A 151 -52.05 -22.48 13.87
N ALA A 152 -51.95 -23.31 12.82
CA ALA A 152 -52.42 -23.22 11.43
C ALA A 152 -51.30 -22.88 10.42
N GLY A 153 -50.95 -23.72 9.44
CA GLY A 153 -51.68 -24.82 8.83
C GLY A 153 -51.62 -24.66 7.29
N LEU A 154 -51.35 -25.76 6.60
CA LEU A 154 -51.63 -26.04 5.17
C LEU A 154 -50.63 -25.57 4.09
N SER A 155 -49.73 -26.51 3.76
CA SER A 155 -49.56 -27.15 2.44
C SER A 155 -49.86 -26.40 1.14
N GLY A 156 -48.88 -26.38 0.25
CA GLY A 156 -49.03 -26.16 -1.20
C GLY A 156 -47.85 -26.74 -1.98
N HIS A 157 -48.07 -27.93 -2.58
CA HIS A 157 -47.22 -28.62 -3.55
C HIS A 157 -47.40 -28.00 -4.95
N ALA A 158 -46.33 -27.90 -5.76
CA ALA A 158 -46.37 -28.20 -7.20
C ALA A 158 -44.96 -28.21 -7.81
N ASP A 159 -44.60 -29.37 -8.35
CA ASP A 159 -43.46 -29.68 -9.21
C ASP A 159 -43.61 -29.16 -10.66
N GLY A 160 -42.48 -29.19 -11.38
CA GLY A 160 -42.40 -29.23 -12.85
C GLY A 160 -41.70 -27.99 -13.43
N GLY A 161 -40.54 -28.06 -14.08
CA GLY A 161 -39.97 -29.10 -14.93
C GLY A 161 -39.79 -28.51 -16.34
N GLY A 162 -38.60 -28.60 -16.94
CA GLY A 162 -38.43 -28.33 -18.37
C GLY A 162 -37.14 -27.62 -18.78
N SER A 163 -36.16 -28.43 -19.18
CA SER A 163 -34.92 -28.05 -19.86
C SER A 163 -35.13 -27.27 -21.16
N ALA A 164 -34.19 -26.37 -21.48
CA ALA A 164 -33.79 -26.09 -22.84
C ALA A 164 -32.31 -25.68 -22.88
N HIS A 165 -31.75 -25.78 -24.06
CA HIS A 165 -30.41 -26.24 -24.40
C HIS A 165 -29.65 -25.19 -25.22
N SER A 166 -28.33 -25.38 -25.29
CA SER A 166 -27.45 -25.01 -26.42
C SER A 166 -26.99 -23.56 -26.61
N SER A 167 -25.71 -23.34 -26.26
CA SER A 167 -24.57 -23.08 -27.16
C SER A 167 -24.68 -22.04 -28.31
N ALA A 168 -23.91 -20.96 -28.18
CA ALA A 168 -23.05 -20.30 -29.19
C ALA A 168 -22.26 -19.21 -28.43
N GLY A 169 -20.97 -18.93 -28.57
CA GLY A 169 -20.05 -19.11 -29.69
C GLY A 169 -19.56 -17.72 -30.14
N GLY A 170 -18.28 -17.40 -29.89
CA GLY A 170 -17.47 -16.53 -30.77
C GLY A 170 -17.28 -15.05 -30.43
N SER A 171 -16.15 -14.73 -29.79
CA SER A 171 -15.07 -13.82 -30.25
C SER A 171 -15.38 -12.50 -31.00
N GLY A 172 -14.81 -11.41 -30.47
CA GLY A 172 -14.52 -10.13 -31.15
C GLY A 172 -14.67 -8.98 -30.15
N GLY A 173 -13.76 -8.02 -29.96
CA GLY A 173 -12.58 -7.65 -30.70
C GLY A 173 -11.71 -6.73 -29.83
N ALA A 174 -10.54 -6.44 -30.36
CA ALA A 174 -9.42 -5.80 -29.71
C ALA A 174 -9.55 -4.27 -29.64
N GLU A 175 -8.77 -3.69 -28.72
CA GLU A 175 -7.93 -2.51 -28.94
C GLU A 175 -8.61 -1.12 -29.05
N SER A 176 -8.44 -0.33 -27.99
CA SER A 176 -8.09 1.10 -28.08
C SER A 176 -7.58 1.58 -26.72
N PHE A 177 -6.28 1.85 -26.64
CA PHE A 177 -5.67 2.59 -25.53
C PHE A 177 -4.88 3.75 -26.15
N VAL A 178 -5.18 4.95 -25.67
CA VAL A 178 -4.39 6.18 -25.85
C VAL A 178 -3.94 6.59 -24.45
#